data_AF-A0A5J9V6C8-F1
#
_entry.id   AF-A0A5J9V6C8-F1
#
_cell.length_a   1.000
_cell.length_b   1.000
_cell.length_c   1.000
_cell.angle_alpha   90.00
_cell.angle_beta   90.00
_cell.angle_gamma   90.00
#
_symmetry.space_group_name_H-M   'P 1'
#
loop_
_entity.id
_entity.type
_entity.pdbx_description
1 polymer ?
#
loop_
_entity_poly.entity_id
_entity_poly.type
_entity_poly.pdbx_seq_one_letter_code
_entity_poly.pdbx_strand_id
1 'polypeptide(L)'
;MGAAINNTKMAVLVAALFAVLFAHGACGELLELNHTTSAARQLRGRGGGWLPAKATWYGAPNGAGPDDNGGACGFKNTNQYPFMSMTSCGNQPLFQDGKGCGSCYQIRCTNKNNPACSGQAKTVMITDMNYYPVAQYHFDLSGTAFGSLAKPGLNDKLRHAGIIDMQFRRVPCNLPGLTVNFHVEQGSNPVYLAVLVEFADKAGTVVQMDLMESRSRYWTPMRRSWGSIWRLDSNHRLQAPFSLRIRSESGKTLIAKNVIPANWRPNTNYRSFVQF
;
A
#
# COMPACT_ATOMS: atom_id res chain seq x y z
N MET A 1 -81.23 -11.06 -4.90
CA MET A 1 -81.94 -9.99 -4.16
C MET A 1 -80.89 -9.26 -3.34
N GLY A 2 -80.72 -7.97 -3.59
CA GLY A 2 -79.64 -7.16 -3.03
C GLY A 2 -79.94 -6.58 -1.65
N ALA A 3 -79.06 -5.64 -1.27
CA ALA A 3 -78.99 -4.83 -0.04
C ALA A 3 -78.42 -5.57 1.20
N ALA A 4 -77.67 -4.96 2.12
CA ALA A 4 -76.99 -3.66 2.26
C ALA A 4 -76.13 -3.79 3.55
N ILE A 5 -74.80 -3.58 3.48
CA ILE A 5 -74.00 -2.48 4.06
C ILE A 5 -74.44 -1.94 5.43
N ASN A 6 -73.57 -2.08 6.45
CA ASN A 6 -72.93 -1.01 7.27
C ASN A 6 -72.41 -1.58 8.61
N ASN A 7 -71.42 -1.07 9.34
CA ASN A 7 -70.23 -0.21 9.18
C ASN A 7 -69.77 0.08 10.62
N THR A 8 -68.48 -0.04 10.97
CA THR A 8 -67.86 0.51 12.20
C THR A 8 -66.39 0.05 12.22
N LYS A 9 -65.32 0.84 12.40
CA LYS A 9 -65.09 2.25 12.74
C LYS A 9 -63.81 2.68 12.01
N MET A 10 -63.79 3.89 11.45
CA MET A 10 -62.59 4.50 10.90
C MET A 10 -61.92 5.37 11.98
N ALA A 11 -60.63 5.17 12.20
CA ALA A 11 -59.78 6.03 13.02
C ALA A 11 -59.15 7.16 12.17
N VAL A 12 -58.91 8.27 12.85
CA VAL A 12 -58.63 9.62 12.35
C VAL A 12 -57.15 9.84 12.00
N LEU A 13 -56.93 10.45 10.82
CA LEU A 13 -55.91 11.42 10.36
C LEU A 13 -54.46 11.35 10.87
N VAL A 14 -53.48 11.46 9.95
CA VAL A 14 -52.67 12.67 9.69
C VAL A 14 -51.98 12.54 8.31
N ALA A 15 -52.24 13.47 7.40
CA ALA A 15 -51.52 13.60 6.13
C ALA A 15 -50.26 14.44 6.33
N ALA A 16 -49.08 13.88 6.03
CA ALA A 16 -47.82 14.62 5.99
C ALA A 16 -47.51 15.04 4.54
N LEU A 17 -47.50 16.36 4.31
CA LEU A 17 -47.04 17.00 3.09
C LEU A 17 -45.54 16.75 2.89
N PHE A 18 -45.17 16.02 1.84
CA PHE A 18 -43.80 16.00 1.33
C PHE A 18 -43.61 17.15 0.33
N ALA A 19 -42.94 18.21 0.76
CA ALA A 19 -42.43 19.24 -0.14
C ALA A 19 -41.17 18.71 -0.85
N VAL A 20 -41.28 18.47 -2.16
CA VAL A 20 -40.13 18.17 -3.03
C VAL A 20 -39.50 19.51 -3.43
N LEU A 21 -38.36 19.84 -2.85
CA LEU A 21 -37.52 20.95 -3.30
C LEU A 21 -36.55 20.44 -4.37
N PHE A 22 -36.85 20.73 -5.63
CA PHE A 22 -35.88 20.66 -6.72
C PHE A 22 -34.93 21.86 -6.63
N ALA A 23 -33.78 21.67 -5.99
CA ALA A 23 -32.66 22.61 -6.10
C ALA A 23 -31.74 22.17 -7.24
N HIS A 24 -31.81 22.89 -8.36
CA HIS A 24 -30.76 22.90 -9.38
C HIS A 24 -29.53 23.59 -8.76
N GLY A 25 -28.50 22.80 -8.43
CA GLY A 25 -27.28 23.29 -7.81
C GLY A 25 -26.06 22.66 -8.47
N ALA A 26 -25.17 23.54 -8.94
CA ALA A 26 -23.87 23.34 -9.56
C ALA A 26 -23.19 21.97 -9.41
N CYS A 27 -22.55 21.54 -10.50
CA CYS A 27 -21.51 20.52 -10.54
C CYS A 27 -20.48 20.81 -9.44
N GLY A 28 -20.64 20.12 -8.31
CA GLY A 28 -19.70 20.17 -7.21
C GLY A 28 -18.41 19.52 -7.66
N GLU A 29 -17.39 20.35 -7.86
CA GLU A 29 -15.99 19.96 -7.82
C GLU A 29 -15.81 19.10 -6.56
N LEU A 30 -15.57 17.79 -6.75
CA LEU A 30 -15.18 16.89 -5.68
C LEU A 30 -13.88 17.44 -5.11
N LEU A 31 -13.97 18.15 -3.98
CA LEU A 31 -12.82 18.42 -3.13
C LEU A 31 -12.25 17.06 -2.72
N GLU A 32 -11.21 16.61 -3.42
CA GLU A 32 -10.33 15.56 -2.93
C GLU A 32 -9.66 16.09 -1.66
N LEU A 33 -10.30 15.84 -0.51
CA LEU A 33 -9.68 16.02 0.79
C LEU A 33 -8.37 15.23 0.80
N ASN A 34 -7.28 15.97 1.00
CA ASN A 34 -5.87 15.56 0.93
C ASN A 34 -5.47 14.58 2.08
N HIS A 35 -6.29 13.57 2.35
CA HIS A 35 -6.20 12.62 3.46
C HIS A 35 -4.92 11.77 3.41
N THR A 36 -4.37 11.53 2.23
CA THR A 36 -3.11 10.77 2.05
C THR A 36 -1.91 11.54 2.60
N THR A 37 -1.83 12.85 2.36
CA THR A 37 -0.75 13.71 2.90
C THR A 37 -0.76 13.83 4.42
N SER A 38 -1.93 13.88 5.06
CA SER A 38 -2.04 14.03 6.52
C SER A 38 -1.66 12.75 7.26
N ALA A 39 -2.12 11.58 6.79
CA ALA A 39 -1.74 10.28 7.34
C ALA A 39 -0.23 10.00 7.16
N ALA A 40 0.32 10.27 5.97
CA ALA A 40 1.76 10.15 5.71
C ALA A 40 2.61 11.08 6.60
N ARG A 41 2.14 12.32 6.84
CA ARG A 41 2.78 13.26 7.78
C ARG A 41 2.71 12.75 9.22
N GLN A 42 1.60 12.15 9.63
CA GLN A 42 1.45 11.58 10.96
C GLN A 42 2.48 10.49 11.22
N LEU A 43 2.73 9.60 10.23
CA LEU A 43 3.70 8.50 10.29
C LEU A 43 5.18 8.95 10.31
N ARG A 44 5.47 10.21 10.00
CA ARG A 44 6.81 10.80 10.16
C ARG A 44 7.08 11.26 11.60
N GLY A 45 6.06 11.25 12.47
CA GLY A 45 6.12 11.79 13.83
C GLY A 45 6.16 13.32 13.83
N ARG A 46 5.70 13.95 14.92
CA ARG A 46 5.82 15.40 15.09
C ARG A 46 7.30 15.78 15.02
N GLY A 47 7.68 16.66 14.07
CA GLY A 47 9.06 17.09 13.86
C GLY A 47 10.06 15.99 13.44
N GLY A 48 9.60 14.86 12.89
CA GLY A 48 10.49 13.73 12.54
C GLY A 48 10.78 12.77 13.70
N GLY A 49 10.02 12.89 14.78
CA GLY A 49 10.14 12.07 15.99
C GLY A 49 9.70 10.62 15.84
N TRP A 50 9.91 9.84 16.89
CA TRP A 50 9.53 8.44 16.96
C TRP A 50 8.09 8.25 17.43
N LEU A 51 7.35 7.34 16.80
CA LEU A 51 6.01 6.92 17.20
C LEU A 51 6.06 5.57 17.92
N PRO A 52 5.20 5.33 18.92
CA PRO A 52 5.11 4.02 19.56
C PRO A 52 4.43 2.99 18.64
N ALA A 53 4.89 1.75 18.68
CA ALA A 53 4.27 0.61 18.01
C ALA A 53 4.51 -0.68 18.81
N LYS A 54 3.70 -1.70 18.55
CA LYS A 54 4.04 -3.09 18.93
C LYS A 54 4.62 -3.82 17.73
N ALA A 55 5.58 -4.70 17.99
CA ALA A 55 6.11 -5.62 17.00
C ALA A 55 5.91 -7.06 17.45
N THR A 56 5.47 -7.90 16.52
CA THR A 56 5.57 -9.37 16.56
C THR A 56 6.46 -9.83 15.41
N TRP A 57 6.61 -11.14 15.24
CA TRP A 57 7.21 -11.69 14.04
C TRP A 57 6.56 -12.99 13.62
N TYR A 58 6.76 -13.35 12.34
CA TYR A 58 6.18 -14.54 11.72
C TYR A 58 7.17 -15.25 10.79
N GLY A 59 6.84 -16.50 10.48
CA GLY A 59 7.63 -17.34 9.59
C GLY A 59 8.90 -17.93 10.23
N ALA A 60 9.89 -18.23 9.39
CA ALA A 60 11.16 -18.79 9.85
C ALA A 60 12.02 -17.74 10.61
N PRO A 61 12.77 -18.14 11.66
CA PRO A 61 13.58 -17.21 12.46
C PRO A 61 14.58 -16.36 11.66
N ASN A 62 15.13 -16.88 10.57
CA ASN A 62 16.03 -16.16 9.66
C ASN A 62 15.44 -15.99 8.25
N GLY A 63 14.10 -16.06 8.14
CA GLY A 63 13.36 -15.87 6.90
C GLY A 63 12.88 -14.43 6.68
N ALA A 64 12.11 -14.24 5.61
CA ALA A 64 11.55 -12.96 5.17
C ALA A 64 10.06 -12.77 5.55
N GLY A 65 9.54 -13.58 6.46
CA GLY A 65 8.12 -13.65 6.78
C GLY A 65 7.51 -14.90 6.14
N PRO A 66 6.74 -14.81 5.05
CA PRO A 66 6.04 -15.95 4.49
C PRO A 66 6.99 -16.96 3.83
N ASP A 67 6.61 -18.24 3.84
CA ASP A 67 7.42 -19.34 3.28
C ASP A 67 7.67 -19.20 1.77
N ASP A 68 6.74 -18.55 1.05
CA ASP A 68 6.87 -18.29 -0.39
C ASP A 68 7.77 -17.08 -0.72
N ASN A 69 8.31 -16.38 0.30
CA ASN A 69 9.05 -15.12 0.18
C ASN A 69 8.28 -14.06 -0.64
N GLY A 70 6.96 -14.04 -0.50
CA GLY A 70 6.06 -13.09 -1.11
C GLY A 70 5.44 -12.12 -0.11
N GLY A 71 4.19 -11.74 -0.39
CA GLY A 71 3.34 -10.94 0.49
C GLY A 71 2.20 -10.26 -0.27
N ALA A 72 1.27 -9.67 0.46
CA ALA A 72 0.12 -8.97 -0.10
C ALA A 72 0.49 -7.77 -1.00
N CYS A 73 1.73 -7.28 -0.99
CA CYS A 73 2.14 -6.24 -1.93
C CYS A 73 2.37 -6.73 -3.36
N GLY A 74 2.42 -8.05 -3.58
CA GLY A 74 2.75 -8.65 -4.88
C GLY A 74 4.25 -8.85 -5.11
N PHE A 75 5.11 -8.27 -4.25
CA PHE A 75 6.55 -8.48 -4.30
C PHE A 75 6.91 -9.96 -4.07
N LYS A 76 7.95 -10.42 -4.75
CA LYS A 76 8.48 -11.79 -4.65
C LYS A 76 9.98 -11.74 -4.33
N ASN A 77 10.52 -12.86 -3.88
CA ASN A 77 11.92 -12.99 -3.48
C ASN A 77 12.32 -11.98 -2.40
N THR A 78 11.44 -11.74 -1.42
CA THR A 78 11.66 -10.77 -0.34
C THR A 78 12.82 -11.16 0.60
N ASN A 79 13.34 -12.38 0.48
CA ASN A 79 14.57 -12.82 1.11
C ASN A 79 15.85 -12.35 0.41
N GLN A 80 15.76 -11.89 -0.84
CA GLN A 80 16.90 -11.47 -1.65
C GLN A 80 17.03 -9.95 -1.69
N TYR A 81 18.13 -9.45 -2.25
CA TYR A 81 18.30 -8.02 -2.51
C TYR A 81 17.14 -7.49 -3.39
N PRO A 82 16.56 -6.31 -3.07
CA PRO A 82 17.01 -5.35 -2.05
C PRO A 82 16.34 -5.50 -0.68
N PHE A 83 15.34 -6.36 -0.54
CA PHE A 83 14.60 -6.53 0.71
C PHE A 83 15.47 -7.18 1.79
N MET A 84 16.29 -8.18 1.41
CA MET A 84 17.23 -8.89 2.28
C MET A 84 16.57 -9.40 3.57
N SER A 85 15.34 -9.90 3.47
CA SER A 85 14.50 -10.31 4.59
C SER A 85 14.20 -9.19 5.60
N MET A 86 14.52 -7.92 5.32
CA MET A 86 14.18 -6.76 6.16
C MET A 86 12.75 -6.26 5.84
N THR A 87 11.79 -7.15 6.05
CA THR A 87 10.38 -6.99 5.67
C THR A 87 9.47 -6.98 6.89
N SER A 88 8.24 -6.51 6.67
CA SER A 88 7.18 -6.50 7.67
C SER A 88 5.81 -6.53 7.02
N CYS A 89 4.85 -7.18 7.68
CA CYS A 89 3.44 -6.81 7.56
C CYS A 89 3.19 -5.47 8.25
N GLY A 90 2.20 -4.73 7.76
CA GLY A 90 1.63 -3.59 8.47
C GLY A 90 0.14 -3.77 8.74
N ASN A 91 -0.35 -3.23 9.86
CA ASN A 91 -1.78 -3.06 10.09
C ASN A 91 -2.36 -1.90 9.26
N GLN A 92 -3.68 -1.64 9.37
CA GLN A 92 -4.40 -0.69 8.51
C GLN A 92 -3.69 0.66 8.31
N PRO A 93 -3.17 1.35 9.34
CA PRO A 93 -2.50 2.64 9.14
C PRO A 93 -1.18 2.56 8.36
N LEU A 94 -0.55 1.37 8.31
CA LEU A 94 0.73 1.13 7.68
C LEU A 94 0.59 0.56 6.26
N PHE A 95 -0.23 -0.47 6.08
CA PHE A 95 -0.43 -1.14 4.79
C PHE A 95 -1.51 -0.45 3.92
N GLN A 96 -2.52 0.18 4.54
CA GLN A 96 -3.51 1.05 3.88
C GLN A 96 -4.11 0.46 2.60
N ASP A 97 -4.58 -0.79 2.67
CA ASP A 97 -5.17 -1.52 1.53
C ASP A 97 -4.25 -1.54 0.31
N GLY A 98 -2.95 -1.70 0.55
CA GLY A 98 -1.89 -1.71 -0.46
C GLY A 98 -1.25 -0.35 -0.74
N LYS A 99 -1.82 0.77 -0.27
CA LYS A 99 -1.20 2.11 -0.38
C LYS A 99 0.05 2.28 0.48
N GLY A 100 0.34 1.34 1.37
CA GLY A 100 1.57 1.27 2.14
C GLY A 100 2.67 0.43 1.51
N CYS A 101 2.37 -0.32 0.45
CA CYS A 101 3.32 -1.23 -0.15
C CYS A 101 4.57 -0.52 -0.64
N GLY A 102 5.74 -1.06 -0.28
CA GLY A 102 7.03 -0.47 -0.61
C GLY A 102 7.48 0.63 0.36
N SER A 103 6.62 1.09 1.28
CA SER A 103 7.02 2.11 2.25
C SER A 103 8.09 1.61 3.22
N CYS A 104 9.11 2.44 3.45
CA CYS A 104 10.18 2.16 4.39
C CYS A 104 9.97 2.85 5.74
N TYR A 105 10.33 2.13 6.80
CA TYR A 105 10.29 2.62 8.16
C TYR A 105 11.62 2.32 8.86
N GLN A 106 12.12 3.30 9.60
CA GLN A 106 13.09 3.00 10.65
C GLN A 106 12.34 2.51 11.87
N ILE A 107 12.75 1.38 12.40
CA ILE A 107 12.23 0.75 13.61
C ILE A 107 13.36 0.62 14.63
N ARG A 108 13.04 0.72 15.92
CA ARG A 108 13.99 0.46 17.01
C ARG A 108 13.25 -0.02 18.26
N CYS A 109 13.91 -0.86 19.04
CA CYS A 109 13.50 -1.15 20.41
C CYS A 109 14.63 -0.78 21.36
N THR A 110 14.31 -0.41 22.60
CA THR A 110 15.31 0.03 23.58
C THR A 110 15.40 -0.94 24.76
N ASN A 111 16.51 -0.87 25.50
CA ASN A 111 16.71 -1.70 26.70
C ASN A 111 15.58 -1.51 27.73
N LYS A 112 14.94 -0.33 27.77
CA LYS A 112 13.75 -0.07 28.60
C LYS A 112 12.54 -0.91 28.22
N ASN A 113 12.41 -1.27 26.94
CA ASN A 113 11.33 -2.11 26.42
C ASN A 113 11.65 -3.60 26.62
N ASN A 114 12.89 -4.00 26.32
CA ASN A 114 13.36 -5.37 26.49
C ASN A 114 14.90 -5.39 26.66
N PRO A 115 15.46 -6.11 27.65
CA PRO A 115 16.91 -6.13 27.89
C PRO A 115 17.78 -6.60 26.71
N ALA A 116 17.23 -7.40 25.80
CA ALA A 116 17.92 -7.87 24.61
C ALA A 116 18.03 -6.81 23.51
N CYS A 117 17.26 -5.72 23.56
CA CYS A 117 17.26 -4.67 22.55
C CYS A 117 18.59 -3.92 22.46
N SER A 118 19.06 -3.70 21.24
CA SER A 118 20.29 -2.95 20.95
C SER A 118 20.14 -1.44 21.07
N GLY A 119 18.92 -0.90 20.92
CA GLY A 119 18.70 0.54 20.76
C GLY A 119 19.01 1.08 19.36
N GLN A 120 19.60 0.25 18.47
CA GLN A 120 19.95 0.65 17.11
C GLN A 120 18.71 0.63 16.22
N ALA A 121 18.58 1.65 15.36
CA ALA A 121 17.54 1.70 14.36
C ALA A 121 17.87 0.76 13.19
N LYS A 122 16.86 0.04 12.70
CA LYS A 122 16.91 -0.80 11.49
C LYS A 122 15.86 -0.31 10.51
N THR A 123 16.11 -0.46 9.22
CA THR A 123 15.13 -0.11 8.19
C THR A 123 14.41 -1.36 7.73
N VAL A 124 13.09 -1.30 7.66
CA VAL A 124 12.24 -2.37 7.12
C VAL A 124 11.31 -1.81 6.05
N MET A 125 10.87 -2.67 5.15
CA MET A 125 9.88 -2.35 4.12
C MET A 125 8.57 -3.09 4.36
N ILE A 126 7.44 -2.41 4.13
CA ILE A 126 6.13 -3.05 4.12
C ILE A 126 5.97 -3.84 2.82
N THR A 127 5.90 -5.16 2.95
CA THR A 127 5.74 -6.10 1.82
C THR A 127 4.47 -6.93 1.93
N ASP A 128 3.79 -6.87 3.08
CA ASP A 128 2.64 -7.70 3.40
C ASP A 128 1.69 -6.99 4.39
N MET A 129 0.58 -7.64 4.77
CA MET A 129 -0.43 -7.08 5.66
C MET A 129 -0.75 -7.97 6.86
N ASN A 130 -1.05 -7.33 8.00
CA ASN A 130 -1.65 -7.99 9.16
C ASN A 130 -2.58 -7.00 9.86
N TYR A 131 -3.89 -7.15 9.65
CA TYR A 131 -4.90 -6.26 10.20
C TYR A 131 -5.40 -6.66 11.60
N TYR A 132 -4.77 -7.66 12.22
CA TYR A 132 -5.14 -8.08 13.56
C TYR A 132 -4.91 -6.92 14.56
N PRO A 133 -5.90 -6.57 15.40
CA PRO A 133 -5.88 -5.32 16.17
C PRO A 133 -5.04 -5.43 17.46
N VAL A 134 -3.73 -5.59 17.33
CA VAL A 134 -2.79 -5.70 18.47
C VAL A 134 -2.52 -4.35 19.14
N ALA A 135 -2.40 -3.29 18.35
CA ALA A 135 -2.09 -1.94 18.78
C ALA A 135 -2.48 -0.93 17.69
N GLN A 136 -2.41 0.36 18.00
CA GLN A 136 -2.60 1.43 17.01
C GLN A 136 -1.68 1.25 15.79
N TYR A 137 -0.40 1.01 16.04
CA TYR A 137 0.58 0.64 15.02
C TYR A 137 1.18 -0.71 15.38
N HIS A 138 1.02 -1.66 14.47
CA HIS A 138 1.51 -3.01 14.62
C HIS A 138 2.31 -3.42 13.39
N PHE A 139 3.55 -3.83 13.63
CA PHE A 139 4.44 -4.40 12.64
C PHE A 139 4.57 -5.89 12.95
N ASP A 140 4.19 -6.75 12.00
CA ASP A 140 4.52 -8.17 12.07
C ASP A 140 5.78 -8.38 11.25
N LEU A 141 6.93 -8.36 11.91
CA LEU A 141 8.23 -8.36 11.27
C LEU A 141 8.57 -9.76 10.73
N SER A 142 9.44 -9.85 9.74
CA SER A 142 10.11 -11.12 9.48
C SER A 142 10.97 -11.55 10.69
N GLY A 143 11.24 -12.84 10.82
CA GLY A 143 12.18 -13.33 11.85
C GLY A 143 13.55 -12.64 11.78
N THR A 144 14.04 -12.36 10.57
CA THR A 144 15.31 -11.63 10.34
C THR A 144 15.22 -10.20 10.87
N ALA A 145 14.18 -9.45 10.49
CA ALA A 145 13.99 -8.07 10.90
C ALA A 145 13.80 -7.95 12.42
N PHE A 146 12.98 -8.81 13.03
CA PHE A 146 12.76 -8.83 14.47
C PHE A 146 14.05 -9.15 15.24
N GLY A 147 14.77 -10.20 14.84
CA GLY A 147 16.03 -10.58 15.46
C GLY A 147 17.12 -9.50 15.34
N SER A 148 17.12 -8.73 14.25
CA SER A 148 18.10 -7.66 14.00
C SER A 148 18.02 -6.49 14.98
N LEU A 149 16.91 -6.36 15.72
CA LEU A 149 16.75 -5.35 16.77
C LEU A 149 17.54 -5.68 18.04
N ALA A 150 17.99 -6.92 18.21
CA ALA A 150 18.71 -7.37 19.38
C ALA A 150 20.18 -6.90 19.40
N LYS A 151 20.77 -6.92 20.60
CA LYS A 151 22.24 -6.87 20.78
C LYS A 151 22.88 -8.09 20.09
N PRO A 152 24.14 -7.99 19.65
CA PRO A 152 24.86 -9.13 19.06
C PRO A 152 24.75 -10.39 19.93
N GLY A 153 24.35 -11.52 19.32
CA GLY A 153 24.18 -12.81 20.00
C GLY A 153 22.87 -12.98 20.77
N LEU A 154 21.99 -11.97 20.84
CA LEU A 154 20.71 -12.04 21.56
C LEU A 154 19.49 -12.10 20.63
N ASN A 155 19.69 -12.37 19.33
CA ASN A 155 18.64 -12.39 18.32
C ASN A 155 17.51 -13.36 18.70
N ASP A 156 17.86 -14.60 19.04
CA ASP A 156 16.86 -15.60 19.45
C ASP A 156 16.23 -15.26 20.78
N LYS A 157 16.99 -14.74 21.75
CA LYS A 157 16.43 -14.28 23.02
C LYS A 157 15.35 -13.20 22.80
N LEU A 158 15.58 -12.28 21.87
CA LEU A 158 14.58 -11.29 21.52
C LEU A 158 13.38 -11.95 20.82
N ARG A 159 13.60 -12.80 19.80
CA ARG A 159 12.52 -13.54 19.10
C ARG A 159 11.61 -14.33 20.05
N HIS A 160 12.17 -14.97 21.07
CA HIS A 160 11.39 -15.72 22.08
C HIS A 160 10.51 -14.83 22.97
N ALA A 161 10.72 -13.50 23.00
CA ALA A 161 9.78 -12.59 23.65
C ALA A 161 8.42 -12.57 22.93
N GLY A 162 8.38 -12.94 21.64
CA GLY A 162 7.18 -13.01 20.80
C GLY A 162 6.68 -11.62 20.38
N ILE A 163 6.34 -10.79 21.36
CA ILE A 163 5.83 -9.43 21.17
C ILE A 163 6.65 -8.43 22.00
N ILE A 164 7.01 -7.29 21.40
CA ILE A 164 7.75 -6.22 22.07
C ILE A 164 7.14 -4.85 21.79
N ASP A 165 7.31 -3.94 22.74
CA ASP A 165 7.13 -2.51 22.47
C ASP A 165 8.34 -1.98 21.70
N MET A 166 8.06 -1.19 20.68
CA MET A 166 9.07 -0.57 19.85
C MET A 166 8.66 0.84 19.43
N GLN A 167 9.54 1.48 18.69
CA GLN A 167 9.35 2.78 18.13
C GLN A 167 9.63 2.74 16.64
N PHE A 168 8.88 3.52 15.86
CA PHE A 168 9.10 3.63 14.43
C PHE A 168 8.97 5.06 13.93
N ARG A 169 9.48 5.30 12.72
CA ARG A 169 9.22 6.51 11.93
C ARG A 169 9.35 6.20 10.45
N ARG A 170 8.52 6.82 9.62
CA ARG A 170 8.62 6.66 8.16
C ARG A 170 9.86 7.36 7.62
N VAL A 171 10.56 6.70 6.69
CA VAL A 171 11.74 7.24 6.02
C VAL A 171 11.67 6.99 4.50
N PRO A 172 12.34 7.81 3.67
CA PRO A 172 12.54 7.47 2.27
C PRO A 172 13.23 6.11 2.13
N CYS A 173 12.81 5.31 1.16
CA CYS A 173 13.53 4.09 0.80
C CYS A 173 14.82 4.45 0.06
N ASN A 174 15.97 4.09 0.64
CA ASN A 174 17.26 4.20 -0.02
C ASN A 174 17.67 2.83 -0.57
N LEU A 175 17.50 2.64 -1.88
CA LEU A 175 17.81 1.39 -2.58
C LEU A 175 18.90 1.68 -3.64
N PRO A 176 20.20 1.71 -3.25
CA PRO A 176 21.27 2.15 -4.13
C PRO A 176 21.36 1.30 -5.40
N GLY A 177 21.42 1.95 -6.57
CA GLY A 177 21.51 1.25 -7.86
C GLY A 177 20.17 0.78 -8.44
N LEU A 178 19.07 0.87 -7.68
CA LEU A 178 17.74 0.55 -8.16
C LEU A 178 16.97 1.79 -8.62
N THR A 179 16.33 1.61 -9.77
CA THR A 179 15.36 2.53 -10.37
C THR A 179 13.97 1.90 -10.25
N VAL A 180 12.92 2.67 -10.54
CA VAL A 180 11.56 2.13 -10.53
C VAL A 180 11.47 0.96 -11.51
N ASN A 181 10.92 -0.17 -11.06
CA ASN A 181 10.68 -1.34 -11.88
C ASN A 181 9.16 -1.53 -12.08
N PHE A 182 8.79 -1.98 -13.27
CA PHE A 182 7.41 -2.28 -13.62
C PHE A 182 7.33 -3.76 -14.00
N HIS A 183 6.66 -4.56 -13.18
CA HIS A 183 6.41 -5.95 -13.49
C HIS A 183 5.03 -6.09 -14.11
N VAL A 184 4.95 -6.56 -15.36
CA VAL A 184 3.67 -6.88 -16.00
C VAL A 184 3.22 -8.24 -15.50
N GLU A 185 2.07 -8.28 -14.83
CA GLU A 185 1.54 -9.48 -14.18
C GLU A 185 1.12 -10.57 -15.19
N GLN A 186 1.17 -11.83 -14.76
CA GLN A 186 0.92 -13.01 -15.60
C GLN A 186 -0.45 -12.99 -16.31
N GLY A 187 -1.49 -12.44 -15.69
CA GLY A 187 -2.84 -12.35 -16.26
C GLY A 187 -3.02 -11.30 -17.37
N SER A 188 -1.99 -10.48 -17.63
CA SER A 188 -2.06 -9.42 -18.63
C SER A 188 -2.20 -9.95 -20.06
N ASN A 189 -2.96 -9.25 -20.88
CA ASN A 189 -3.22 -9.55 -22.28
C ASN A 189 -3.56 -8.24 -23.05
N PRO A 190 -3.78 -8.27 -24.38
CA PRO A 190 -3.97 -7.05 -25.16
C PRO A 190 -5.16 -6.15 -24.77
N VAL A 191 -6.11 -6.60 -23.95
CA VAL A 191 -7.26 -5.79 -23.49
C VAL A 191 -7.33 -5.64 -21.97
N TYR A 192 -6.43 -6.29 -21.23
CA TYR A 192 -6.31 -6.20 -19.77
C TYR A 192 -4.84 -6.11 -19.40
N LEU A 193 -4.42 -5.02 -18.76
CA LEU A 193 -3.04 -4.86 -18.31
C LEU A 193 -3.01 -4.68 -16.80
N ALA A 194 -2.20 -5.48 -16.11
CA ALA A 194 -1.90 -5.31 -14.69
C ALA A 194 -0.39 -5.15 -14.50
N VAL A 195 0.02 -4.10 -13.78
CA VAL A 195 1.41 -3.72 -13.58
C VAL A 195 1.67 -3.52 -12.10
N LEU A 196 2.58 -4.32 -11.53
CA LEU A 196 3.15 -4.12 -10.22
C LEU A 196 4.26 -3.07 -10.30
N VAL A 197 4.20 -2.08 -9.42
CA VAL A 197 5.24 -1.05 -9.29
C VAL A 197 6.15 -1.39 -8.11
N GLU A 198 7.45 -1.50 -8.38
CA GLU A 198 8.47 -1.77 -7.39
C GLU A 198 9.49 -0.61 -7.31
N PHE A 199 10.06 -0.42 -6.12
CA PHE A 199 11.18 0.50 -5.86
C PHE A 199 10.90 1.98 -6.17
N ALA A 200 9.65 2.41 -5.98
CA ALA A 200 9.18 3.77 -6.25
C ALA A 200 9.04 4.66 -5.00
N ASP A 201 9.31 4.14 -3.81
CA ASP A 201 8.95 4.78 -2.53
C ASP A 201 9.97 5.80 -2.00
N LYS A 202 10.94 6.21 -2.82
CA LYS A 202 11.92 7.24 -2.43
C LYS A 202 11.26 8.61 -2.16
N ALA A 203 10.16 8.93 -2.86
CA ALA A 203 9.32 10.10 -2.58
C ALA A 203 8.02 9.77 -1.80
N GLY A 204 7.95 8.58 -1.20
CA GLY A 204 6.74 8.03 -0.58
C GLY A 204 5.90 7.21 -1.56
N THR A 205 4.81 6.62 -1.09
CA THR A 205 4.07 5.63 -1.88
C THR A 205 3.46 6.21 -3.14
N VAL A 206 3.36 5.38 -4.17
CA VAL A 206 2.61 5.67 -5.39
C VAL A 206 1.12 5.72 -5.06
N VAL A 207 0.48 6.86 -5.33
CA VAL A 207 -0.94 7.12 -5.10
C VAL A 207 -1.75 7.19 -6.40
N GLN A 208 -1.10 7.28 -7.55
CA GLN A 208 -1.73 7.25 -8.87
C GLN A 208 -0.76 6.67 -9.90
N MET A 209 -1.30 5.95 -10.87
CA MET A 209 -0.60 5.48 -12.05
C MET A 209 -1.47 5.68 -13.28
N ASP A 210 -0.87 6.17 -14.36
CA ASP A 210 -1.52 6.35 -15.66
C ASP A 210 -0.69 5.69 -16.76
N LEU A 211 -1.37 5.25 -17.81
CA LEU A 211 -0.77 4.65 -19.00
C LEU A 211 -1.01 5.53 -20.23
N MET A 212 0.01 5.67 -21.07
CA MET A 212 -0.10 6.28 -22.39
C MET A 212 0.35 5.28 -23.44
N GLU A 213 -0.55 4.99 -24.38
CA GLU A 213 -0.32 4.11 -25.52
C GLU A 213 0.55 4.77 -26.59
N SER A 214 1.09 3.94 -27.48
CA SER A 214 1.85 4.40 -28.63
C SER A 214 1.03 5.36 -29.47
N ARG A 215 1.68 6.45 -29.93
CA ARG A 215 1.08 7.51 -30.77
C ARG A 215 -0.12 8.23 -30.15
N SER A 216 -0.49 7.93 -28.89
CA SER A 216 -1.44 8.73 -28.12
C SER A 216 -0.74 9.94 -27.48
N ARG A 217 -1.52 10.97 -27.17
CA ARG A 217 -1.10 12.10 -26.32
C ARG A 217 -1.87 12.14 -24.99
N TYR A 218 -2.73 11.16 -24.75
CA TYR A 218 -3.62 11.09 -23.60
C TYR A 218 -3.11 10.07 -22.58
N TRP A 219 -3.24 10.45 -21.31
CA TRP A 219 -2.96 9.57 -20.17
C TRP A 219 -4.26 8.94 -19.69
N THR A 220 -4.32 7.62 -19.73
CA THR A 220 -5.45 6.84 -19.22
C THR A 220 -5.17 6.42 -17.78
N PRO A 221 -5.97 6.85 -16.80
CA PRO A 221 -5.78 6.45 -15.40
C PRO A 221 -5.93 4.94 -15.23
N MET A 222 -5.00 4.34 -14.49
CA MET A 222 -5.08 2.95 -14.04
C MET A 222 -5.70 2.88 -12.64
N ARG A 223 -6.38 1.78 -12.35
CA ARG A 223 -6.99 1.53 -11.03
C ARG A 223 -6.09 0.63 -10.21
N ARG A 224 -5.90 0.92 -8.93
CA ARG A 224 -5.24 -0.03 -8.03
C ARG A 224 -6.11 -1.29 -7.90
N SER A 225 -5.53 -2.47 -8.08
CA SER A 225 -6.23 -3.74 -7.88
C SER A 225 -5.99 -4.26 -6.46
N TRP A 226 -4.75 -4.59 -6.14
CA TRP A 226 -4.32 -5.12 -4.85
C TRP A 226 -2.85 -4.76 -4.61
N GLY A 227 -2.48 -4.46 -3.36
CA GLY A 227 -1.08 -4.13 -3.05
C GLY A 227 -0.55 -2.94 -3.87
N SER A 228 0.59 -3.17 -4.54
CA SER A 228 1.21 -2.21 -5.47
C SER A 228 0.88 -2.50 -6.96
N ILE A 229 -0.18 -3.27 -7.23
CA ILE A 229 -0.62 -3.63 -8.58
C ILE A 229 -1.66 -2.63 -9.09
N TRP A 230 -1.44 -2.14 -10.30
CA TRP A 230 -2.30 -1.21 -11.03
C TRP A 230 -2.84 -1.87 -12.30
N ARG A 231 -4.15 -1.81 -12.50
CA ARG A 231 -4.84 -2.44 -13.63
C ARG A 231 -5.55 -1.46 -14.54
N LEU A 232 -5.65 -1.83 -15.82
CA LEU A 232 -6.43 -1.16 -16.84
C LEU A 232 -7.23 -2.22 -17.63
N ASP A 233 -8.55 -2.12 -17.56
CA ASP A 233 -9.49 -2.88 -18.38
C ASP A 233 -9.86 -2.02 -19.60
N SER A 234 -9.45 -2.42 -20.81
CA SER A 234 -9.66 -1.65 -22.04
C SER A 234 -10.79 -2.21 -22.89
N ASN A 235 -11.55 -1.33 -23.55
CA ASN A 235 -12.57 -1.69 -24.55
C ASN A 235 -11.98 -1.94 -25.95
N HIS A 236 -10.67 -1.80 -26.11
CA HIS A 236 -9.94 -2.02 -27.36
C HIS A 236 -8.58 -2.64 -27.07
N ARG A 237 -7.93 -3.15 -28.13
CA ARG A 237 -6.56 -3.68 -28.00
C ARG A 237 -5.58 -2.54 -27.75
N LEU A 238 -4.90 -2.60 -26.60
CA LEU A 238 -3.87 -1.66 -26.19
C LEU A 238 -2.68 -1.68 -27.16
N GLN A 239 -2.21 -0.50 -27.55
CA GLN A 239 -1.15 -0.28 -28.53
C GLN A 239 0.17 0.07 -27.84
N ALA A 240 1.03 -0.92 -27.65
CA ALA A 240 2.38 -0.72 -27.11
C ALA A 240 3.34 -0.08 -28.16
N PRO A 241 4.46 0.55 -27.75
CA PRO A 241 5.00 0.66 -26.39
C PRO A 241 4.16 1.55 -25.47
N PHE A 242 4.15 1.21 -24.18
CA PHE A 242 3.45 1.98 -23.15
C PHE A 242 4.43 2.87 -22.38
N SER A 243 4.05 4.13 -22.22
CA SER A 243 4.65 5.02 -21.23
C SER A 243 3.82 4.98 -19.96
N LEU A 244 4.48 5.01 -18.81
CA LEU A 244 3.83 4.98 -17.50
C LEU A 244 4.13 6.28 -16.75
N ARG A 245 3.11 6.87 -16.14
CA ARG A 245 3.23 8.04 -15.28
C ARG A 245 2.77 7.67 -13.89
N ILE A 246 3.61 7.88 -12.88
CA ILE A 246 3.27 7.62 -11.48
C ILE A 246 3.36 8.92 -10.68
N ARG A 247 2.46 9.07 -9.70
CA ARG A 247 2.46 10.18 -8.74
C ARG A 247 2.64 9.62 -7.33
N SER A 248 3.61 10.17 -6.61
CA SER A 248 3.81 9.85 -5.19
C SER A 248 2.87 10.65 -4.30
N GLU A 249 2.67 10.19 -3.06
CA GLU A 249 1.91 10.90 -2.01
C GLU A 249 2.46 12.32 -1.73
N SER A 250 3.74 12.57 -2.05
CA SER A 250 4.36 13.90 -1.89
C SER A 250 3.95 14.88 -3.00
N GLY A 251 3.18 14.43 -3.99
CA GLY A 251 2.78 15.19 -5.17
C GLY A 251 3.79 15.12 -6.32
N LYS A 252 5.00 14.57 -6.12
CA LYS A 252 5.95 14.39 -7.21
C LYS A 252 5.44 13.40 -8.25
N THR A 253 5.64 13.74 -9.52
CA THR A 253 5.30 12.91 -10.67
C THR A 253 6.56 12.44 -11.39
N LEU A 254 6.55 11.20 -11.86
CA LEU A 254 7.64 10.58 -12.61
C LEU A 254 7.05 9.88 -13.84
N ILE A 255 7.74 10.03 -14.98
CA ILE A 255 7.33 9.45 -16.26
C ILE A 255 8.40 8.48 -16.74
N ALA A 256 8.03 7.22 -16.93
CA ALA A 256 8.83 6.20 -17.57
C ALA A 256 8.34 6.03 -19.01
N LYS A 257 8.98 6.75 -19.95
CA LYS A 257 8.58 6.78 -21.35
C LYS A 257 8.90 5.46 -22.06
N ASN A 258 7.92 4.90 -22.78
CA ASN A 258 8.04 3.67 -23.56
C ASN A 258 8.68 2.51 -22.79
N VAL A 259 8.44 2.42 -21.47
CA VAL A 259 9.12 1.49 -20.57
C VAL A 259 8.68 0.04 -20.80
N ILE A 260 7.41 -0.17 -21.20
CA ILE A 260 6.92 -1.47 -21.65
C ILE A 260 6.95 -1.47 -23.19
N PRO A 261 7.78 -2.30 -23.85
CA PRO A 261 8.00 -2.25 -25.30
C PRO A 261 6.85 -2.91 -26.07
N ALA A 262 6.84 -2.78 -27.41
CA ALA A 262 5.80 -3.37 -28.26
C ALA A 262 5.69 -4.91 -28.16
N ASN A 263 6.82 -5.59 -27.93
CA ASN A 263 6.93 -7.04 -27.77
C ASN A 263 6.84 -7.50 -26.32
N TRP A 264 6.14 -6.75 -25.47
CA TRP A 264 5.99 -7.09 -24.06
C TRP A 264 5.35 -8.46 -23.85
N ARG A 265 5.62 -9.04 -22.67
CA ARG A 265 5.11 -10.34 -22.25
C ARG A 265 4.60 -10.25 -20.82
N PRO A 266 3.56 -11.00 -20.47
CA PRO A 266 3.16 -11.17 -19.08
C PRO A 266 4.28 -11.81 -18.24
N ASN A 267 4.18 -11.66 -16.93
CA ASN A 267 5.15 -12.14 -15.94
C ASN A 267 6.59 -11.68 -16.25
N THR A 268 6.77 -10.40 -16.58
CA THR A 268 8.07 -9.85 -17.03
C THR A 268 8.35 -8.51 -16.37
N ASN A 269 9.60 -8.33 -15.94
CA ASN A 269 10.11 -7.08 -15.40
C ASN A 269 10.59 -6.14 -16.51
N TYR A 270 10.14 -4.89 -16.44
CA TYR A 270 10.57 -3.78 -17.28
C TYR A 270 11.19 -2.70 -16.42
N ARG A 271 12.52 -2.70 -16.39
CA ARG A 271 13.31 -1.71 -15.64
C ARG A 271 13.21 -0.34 -16.33
N SER A 272 12.96 0.69 -15.53
CA SER A 272 13.06 2.08 -15.99
C SER A 272 14.43 2.69 -15.69
N PHE A 273 14.72 3.87 -16.25
CA PHE A 273 15.92 4.66 -15.93
C PHE A 273 15.59 5.92 -15.10
N VAL A 274 14.45 5.88 -14.39
CA VAL A 274 13.92 7.02 -13.63
C VAL A 274 13.76 6.65 -12.16
N GLN A 275 13.94 7.64 -11.28
CA GLN A 275 13.79 7.53 -9.82
C GLN A 275 13.38 8.90 -9.25
N PHE A 276 12.68 8.89 -8.11
CA PHE A 276 12.22 10.10 -7.40
C PHE A 276 13.32 10.85 -6.60
#